data_AF-A0A535DKJ2-F1
#
_entry.id   AF-A0A535DKJ2-F1
#
_cell.length_a   1.000
_cell.length_b   1.000
_cell.length_c   1.000
_cell.angle_alpha   90.00
_cell.angle_beta   90.00
_cell.angle_gamma   90.00
#
_symmetry.space_group_name_H-M   'P 1'
#
loop_
_entity.id
_entity.type
_entity.pdbx_description
1 polymer ?
#
loop_
_entity_poly.entity_id
_entity_poly.type
_entity_poly.pdbx_seq_one_letter_code
_entity_poly.pdbx_strand_id
1 'polypeptide(L)' 'MAELTPNRSFTWETNSGGVKGVATHVIEPDGDGSKVTLSVTQSGIGALLLSPFLAYAPKRALGGRRPQAAL' A
#
# COMPACT_ATOMS: atom_id res chain seq x y z
N MET A 1 -0.32 15.55 -0.86
CA MET A 1 -1.58 15.56 -0.07
C MET A 1 -1.74 14.20 0.61
N ALA A 2 -2.39 14.16 1.77
CA ALA A 2 -2.74 12.91 2.44
C ALA A 2 -4.16 12.99 3.02
N GLU A 3 -4.86 11.87 3.00
CA GLU A 3 -6.21 11.70 3.55
C GLU A 3 -6.25 10.45 4.43
N LEU A 4 -6.82 10.58 5.63
CA LEU A 4 -6.85 9.52 6.63
C LEU A 4 -8.27 9.34 7.15
N THR A 5 -8.79 8.11 7.05
CA THR A 5 -9.92 7.65 7.86
C THR A 5 -9.40 6.63 8.87
N PRO A 6 -9.35 6.96 10.17
CA PRO A 6 -8.78 6.08 11.19
C PRO A 6 -9.35 4.67 11.10
N ASN A 7 -8.48 3.66 11.19
CA ASN A 7 -8.82 2.24 11.14
C ASN A 7 -9.51 1.76 9.85
N ARG A 8 -9.60 2.58 8.79
CA ARG A 8 -10.31 2.25 7.54
C ARG A 8 -9.47 2.49 6.30
N SER A 9 -8.88 3.66 6.17
CA SER A 9 -8.12 4.00 4.96
C SER A 9 -7.06 5.05 5.19
N PHE A 10 -6.01 4.97 4.39
CA PHE A 10 -4.99 6.00 4.32
C PHE A 10 -4.52 6.17 2.87
N THR A 11 -4.76 7.36 2.32
CA THR A 11 -4.34 7.76 0.98
C THR A 11 -3.23 8.79 1.09
N TRP A 12 -2.17 8.62 0.32
CA TRP A 12 -1.06 9.56 0.25
C TRP A 12 -0.58 9.76 -1.18
N GLU A 13 0.01 10.93 -1.41
CA GLU A 13 0.61 11.31 -2.69
C GLU A 13 2.10 11.62 -2.52
N THR A 14 2.91 11.15 -3.47
CA THR A 14 4.29 11.59 -3.66
C THR A 14 4.52 12.10 -5.07
N ASN A 15 5.49 13.01 -5.20
CA ASN A 15 6.01 13.48 -6.47
C ASN A 15 7.54 13.46 -6.40
N SER A 16 8.18 12.63 -7.23
CA SER A 16 9.65 12.52 -7.27
C SER A 16 10.11 12.01 -8.63
N GLY A 17 11.21 12.56 -9.16
CA GLY A 17 11.85 12.06 -10.39
C GLY A 17 10.94 12.02 -11.63
N GLY A 18 9.97 12.94 -11.74
CA GLY A 18 8.99 12.94 -12.84
C GLY A 18 7.91 11.85 -12.73
N VAL A 19 7.77 11.23 -11.56
CA VAL A 19 6.71 10.29 -11.20
C VAL A 19 5.80 10.93 -10.16
N LYS A 20 4.50 10.93 -10.44
CA LYS A 20 3.46 11.19 -9.44
C LYS A 20 2.90 9.84 -9.00
N GLY A 21 2.94 9.56 -7.70
CA GLY A 21 2.38 8.37 -7.09
C GLY A 21 1.21 8.71 -6.19
N VAL A 22 0.09 8.01 -6.35
CA VAL A 22 -1.02 8.02 -5.40
C VAL A 22 -1.19 6.60 -4.88
N ALA A 23 -1.18 6.44 -3.57
CA ALA A 23 -1.31 5.14 -2.93
C ALA A 23 -2.40 5.17 -1.87
N THR A 24 -3.22 4.13 -1.82
CA THR A 24 -4.32 3.98 -0.87
C THR A 24 -4.22 2.64 -0.17
N HIS A 25 -4.22 2.67 1.15
CA HIS A 25 -4.46 1.52 2.01
C HIS A 25 -5.96 1.44 2.32
N VAL A 26 -6.55 0.26 2.17
CA VAL A 26 -7.89 -0.07 2.67
C VAL A 26 -7.75 -1.21 3.67
N ILE A 27 -8.31 -1.03 4.86
CA ILE A 27 -8.31 -2.02 5.93
C ILE A 27 -9.72 -2.59 6.04
N GLU A 28 -9.83 -3.90 5.90
CA GLU A 28 -11.09 -4.64 6.02
C GLU A 28 -10.95 -5.69 7.12
N PRO A 29 -12.01 -5.98 7.90
CA PRO A 29 -12.02 -7.13 8.80
C PRO A 29 -11.78 -8.44 8.03
N ASP A 30 -11.04 -9.37 8.64
CA ASP A 30 -10.78 -10.71 8.11
C ASP A 30 -10.63 -11.73 9.26
N GLY A 31 -11.74 -12.37 9.63
CA GLY A 31 -11.82 -13.22 10.81
C GLY A 31 -11.47 -12.46 12.10
N ASP A 32 -10.54 -13.01 12.88
CA ASP A 32 -10.01 -12.37 14.10
C ASP A 32 -8.93 -11.32 13.81
N GLY A 33 -8.73 -10.95 12.54
CA GLY A 33 -7.72 -10.01 12.10
C GLY A 33 -8.24 -9.02 11.07
N SER A 34 -7.31 -8.46 10.30
CA SER A 34 -7.61 -7.51 9.23
C SER A 34 -6.84 -7.88 7.97
N LYS A 35 -7.50 -7.70 6.83
CA LYS A 35 -6.88 -7.70 5.51
C LYS A 35 -6.59 -6.26 5.12
N VAL A 36 -5.35 -5.98 4.72
CA VAL A 36 -4.94 -4.67 4.21
C VAL A 36 -4.68 -4.80 2.71
N THR A 37 -5.40 -4.01 1.93
CA THR A 37 -5.16 -3.87 0.48
C THR A 37 -4.45 -2.56 0.22
N LEU A 38 -3.30 -2.61 -0.45
CA LEU A 38 -2.59 -1.44 -0.95
C LEU A 38 -2.77 -1.34 -2.46
N SER A 39 -3.38 -0.24 -2.92
CA SER A 39 -3.49 0.12 -4.32
C SER A 39 -2.54 1.28 -4.62
N VAL A 40 -1.78 1.20 -5.70
CA VAL A 40 -0.84 2.25 -6.11
C VAL A 40 -1.08 2.59 -7.57
N THR A 41 -1.32 3.87 -7.84
CA THR A 41 -1.41 4.45 -9.18
C THR A 41 -0.22 5.36 -9.40
N GLN A 42 0.52 5.15 -10.48
CA GLN A 42 1.65 5.99 -10.87
C GLN A 42 1.41 6.62 -12.23
N SER A 43 1.83 7.87 -12.39
CA SER A 43 1.75 8.61 -13.65
C SER A 43 2.99 9.48 -13.85
N GLY A 44 3.18 9.96 -15.08
CA GLY A 44 4.32 10.81 -15.46
C GLY A 44 5.37 10.08 -16.30
N ILE A 45 6.24 10.87 -16.96
CA ILE A 45 7.23 10.36 -17.93
C ILE A 45 8.23 9.41 -17.27
N GLY A 46 8.58 9.64 -16.00
CA GLY A 46 9.45 8.74 -15.24
C GLY A 46 8.84 7.35 -14.96
N ALA A 47 7.50 7.23 -14.95
CA ALA A 47 6.81 5.98 -14.62
C ALA A 47 6.87 4.97 -15.78
N LEU A 48 6.94 5.47 -17.02
CA LEU A 48 7.11 4.66 -18.24
C LEU A 48 8.49 3.97 -18.29
N LEU A 49 9.50 4.53 -17.63
CA LEU A 49 10.86 3.97 -17.58
C LEU A 49 11.02 2.93 -16.45
N LEU A 50 10.17 2.94 -15.42
CA LEU A 50 10.21 2.02 -14.27
C LEU A 50 9.27 0.81 -14.39
N SER A 51 8.50 0.71 -15.48
CA SER A 51 7.47 -0.30 -15.69
C SER A 51 7.91 -1.76 -15.51
N PRO A 52 9.13 -2.22 -15.89
CA PRO A 52 9.53 -3.61 -15.66
C PRO A 52 9.85 -3.94 -14.20
N PHE A 53 10.06 -2.95 -13.32
CA PHE A 53 10.37 -3.18 -11.90
C PHE A 53 9.13 -3.23 -10.99
N LEU A 54 8.00 -2.61 -11.38
CA LEU A 54 6.74 -2.70 -10.64
C LEU A 54 5.90 -3.94 -10.96
N ALA A 55 6.05 -4.50 -12.17
CA ALA A 55 5.35 -5.73 -12.57
C ALA A 55 5.82 -6.98 -11.79
N TYR A 56 6.94 -6.88 -11.06
CA TYR A 56 7.57 -7.99 -10.34
C TYR A 56 7.62 -7.78 -8.81
N ALA A 57 6.63 -7.12 -8.21
CA ALA A 57 6.47 -7.15 -6.77
C ALA A 57 6.04 -8.57 -6.34
N PRO A 58 6.86 -9.34 -5.60
CA PRO A 58 6.51 -10.71 -5.24
C PRO A 58 5.29 -10.70 -4.31
N LYS A 59 4.31 -11.59 -4.59
CA LYS A 59 3.23 -11.93 -3.67
C LYS A 59 3.81 -12.65 -2.44
N ARG A 60 4.42 -11.94 -1.50
CA ARG A 60 4.61 -12.46 -0.13
C ARG A 60 3.48 -11.91 0.73
N ALA A 61 2.46 -12.75 0.89
CA ALA A 61 1.47 -12.59 1.94
C ALA A 61 2.20 -12.60 3.30
N LEU A 62 2.13 -11.49 4.03
CA LEU A 62 2.57 -11.41 5.43
C LEU A 62 1.53 -12.14 6.30
N GLY A 63 1.53 -13.47 6.23
CA GLY A 63 0.89 -14.34 7.20
C GLY A 63 1.89 -14.73 8.28
N GLY A 64 1.97 -13.95 9.35
CA GLY A 64 2.85 -14.22 10.49
C GLY A 64 2.21 -13.71 11.76
N ARG A 65 1.29 -14.50 12.33
CA ARG A 65 0.63 -14.24 13.61
C ARG A 65 1.70 -14.24 14.70
N ARG A 66 2.13 -13.07 15.18
CA ARG A 66 2.92 -12.98 16.42
C ARG A 66 1.95 -13.07 17.60
N PRO A 67 2.16 -13.97 18.58
CA PRO A 67 1.35 -13.96 19.80
C PRO A 67 1.66 -12.66 20.57
N GLN A 68 0.62 -11.90 20.89
CA GLN A 68 0.73 -10.82 21.87
C GLN A 68 0.92 -11.50 23.23
N ALA A 69 2.06 -11.27 23.88
CA ALA A 69 2.24 -11.58 25.28
C ALA A 69 1.37 -10.60 26.09
N ALA A 70 0.50 -11.16 26.93
CA ALA A 70 -0.26 -10.41 27.91
C ALA A 70 0.69 -9.80 28.95
N LEU A 71 0.47 -8.52 29.28
CA LEU A 71 0.85 -7.91 30.54
C LEU A 71 -0.42 -7.44 31.24
#